data_AF-X1NPK7-F1
#
_entry.id   AF-X1NPK7-F1
#
_cell.length_a   1.000
_cell.length_b   1.000
_cell.length_c   1.000
_cell.angle_alpha   90.00
_cell.angle_beta   90.00
_cell.angle_gamma   90.00
#
_symmetry.space_group_name_H-M   'P 1'
#
loop_
_entity.id
_entity.type
_entity.pdbx_description
1 polymer ?
#
loop_
_entity_poly.entity_id
_entity_poly.type
_entity_poly.pdbx_seq_one_letter_code
_entity_poly.pdbx_strand_id
1 'polypeptide(L)'
;MAPHPYFPTLTSLGKKLDRYIHILDALEYTHFYFRGINFNRKAERKAEQYNLPLIGVSDAHLLSQFGSTYSFIDAEKTPQAVIRAIKENKVEIVTRPLKLTWGNITLGLKHTISPILGPRDNSSGG
;
A
#
# COMPACT_ATOMS: atom_id res chain seq x y z
N MET A 1 -6.16 -0.26 8.81
CA MET A 1 -6.00 0.17 7.39
C MET A 1 -5.88 -1.05 6.49
N ALA A 2 -6.32 -0.97 5.23
CA ALA A 2 -6.08 -2.02 4.24
C ALA A 2 -4.85 -1.66 3.37
N PRO A 3 -3.78 -2.48 3.38
CA PRO A 3 -2.59 -2.20 2.61
C PRO A 3 -2.83 -2.46 1.12
N HIS A 4 -2.32 -1.54 0.30
CA HIS A 4 -2.33 -1.52 -1.17
C HIS A 4 -3.52 -2.31 -1.78
N PRO A 5 -4.78 -1.93 -1.48
CA PRO A 5 -5.92 -2.86 -1.51
C PRO A 5 -6.28 -3.39 -2.90
N TYR A 6 -5.80 -2.73 -3.95
CA TYR A 6 -6.04 -3.09 -5.35
C TYR A 6 -4.77 -3.33 -6.15
N PHE A 7 -3.60 -3.33 -5.50
CA PHE A 7 -2.36 -3.73 -6.15
C PHE A 7 -2.47 -5.20 -6.58
N PRO A 8 -2.00 -5.59 -7.77
CA PRO A 8 -2.32 -6.89 -8.36
C PRO A 8 -1.48 -8.02 -7.73
N THR A 9 -1.58 -8.22 -6.41
CA THR A 9 -0.88 -9.29 -5.68
C THR A 9 -1.88 -10.25 -5.04
N LEU A 10 -1.40 -11.46 -4.71
CA LEU A 10 -2.20 -12.45 -4.00
C LEU A 10 -2.55 -12.05 -2.56
N THR A 11 -1.79 -11.11 -1.99
CA THR A 11 -1.94 -10.63 -0.61
C THR A 11 -2.88 -9.43 -0.48
N SER A 12 -3.26 -8.79 -1.58
CA SER A 12 -4.17 -7.63 -1.57
C SER A 12 -5.63 -8.08 -1.42
N LEU A 13 -6.43 -7.30 -0.67
CA LEU A 13 -7.84 -7.64 -0.45
C LEU A 13 -8.67 -7.68 -1.75
N GLY A 14 -8.38 -6.79 -2.69
CA GLY A 14 -9.00 -6.74 -4.00
C GLY A 14 -10.52 -6.74 -3.94
N LYS A 15 -11.16 -7.75 -4.55
CA LYS A 15 -12.62 -7.90 -4.58
C LYS A 15 -13.25 -8.11 -3.19
N LYS A 16 -12.47 -8.53 -2.19
CA LYS A 16 -12.95 -8.76 -0.82
C LYS A 16 -13.01 -7.46 0.00
N LEU A 17 -12.51 -6.33 -0.51
CA LEU A 17 -12.44 -5.08 0.26
C LEU A 17 -13.81 -4.68 0.82
N ASP A 18 -14.85 -4.66 -0.02
CA ASP A 18 -16.21 -4.25 0.36
C ASP A 18 -16.78 -5.10 1.52
N ARG A 19 -16.40 -6.39 1.61
CA ARG A 19 -16.83 -7.27 2.71
C ARG A 19 -16.27 -6.83 4.06
N TYR A 20 -15.05 -6.29 4.08
CA TYR A 20 -14.33 -5.92 5.30
C TYR A 20 -14.24 -4.41 5.51
N ILE A 21 -14.84 -3.60 4.64
CA ILE A 21 -14.71 -2.14 4.65
C ILE A 21 -15.09 -1.51 6.00
N HIS A 22 -16.07 -2.11 6.69
CA HIS A 22 -16.61 -1.63 7.96
C HIS A 22 -15.64 -1.74 9.16
N ILE A 23 -14.57 -2.54 9.05
CA ILE A 23 -13.53 -2.64 10.09
C ILE A 23 -12.28 -1.81 9.76
N LEU A 24 -12.28 -1.09 8.64
CA LEU A 24 -11.13 -0.32 8.19
C LEU A 24 -11.25 1.13 8.61
N ASP A 25 -10.21 1.65 9.27
CA ASP A 25 -10.11 3.08 9.55
C ASP A 25 -9.59 3.91 8.37
N ALA A 26 -8.95 3.27 7.38
CA ALA A 26 -8.32 3.93 6.23
C ALA A 26 -7.95 2.93 5.12
N LEU A 27 -7.73 3.43 3.90
CA LEU A 27 -7.14 2.69 2.78
C LEU A 27 -5.73 3.20 2.45
N GLU A 28 -4.82 2.31 2.10
CA GLU A 28 -3.50 2.72 1.61
C GLU A 28 -3.56 3.25 0.18
N TYR A 29 -2.84 4.35 -0.05
CA TYR A 29 -2.37 4.80 -1.35
C TYR A 29 -0.91 4.34 -1.51
N THR A 30 -0.69 3.33 -2.33
CA THR A 30 0.64 2.72 -2.47
C THR A 30 1.57 3.57 -3.31
N HIS A 31 2.86 3.55 -2.97
CA HIS A 31 3.92 4.13 -3.81
C HIS A 31 4.08 3.44 -5.17
N PHE A 32 3.62 2.19 -5.29
CA PHE A 32 3.86 1.38 -6.47
C PHE A 32 2.85 1.67 -7.58
N TYR A 33 3.10 2.74 -8.31
CA TYR A 33 2.35 3.07 -9.53
C TYR A 33 3.25 3.79 -10.55
N PHE A 34 2.84 3.71 -11.81
CA PHE A 34 3.48 4.39 -12.92
C PHE A 34 2.52 5.42 -13.51
N ARG A 35 3.02 6.37 -14.29
CA ARG A 35 2.21 7.46 -14.85
C ARG A 35 1.00 6.97 -15.68
N GLY A 36 1.12 5.81 -16.34
CA GLY A 36 0.03 5.18 -17.10
C GLY A 36 -0.69 4.03 -16.39
N ILE A 37 -0.17 3.52 -15.28
CA ILE A 37 -0.71 2.36 -14.57
C ILE A 37 -0.79 2.72 -13.09
N ASN A 38 -2.00 3.06 -12.62
CA ASN A 38 -2.23 3.44 -11.24
C ASN A 38 -3.44 2.70 -10.64
N PHE A 39 -3.15 1.65 -9.87
CA PHE A 39 -4.16 0.87 -9.16
C PHE A 39 -4.78 1.62 -7.97
N ASN A 40 -4.14 2.70 -7.49
CA ASN A 40 -4.70 3.54 -6.43
C ASN A 40 -6.00 4.22 -6.86
N ARG A 41 -6.23 4.43 -8.16
CA ARG A 41 -7.50 5.01 -8.66
C ARG A 41 -8.74 4.26 -8.20
N LYS A 42 -8.62 2.95 -8.00
CA LYS A 42 -9.73 2.15 -7.47
C LYS A 42 -9.87 2.31 -5.96
N ALA A 43 -8.75 2.50 -5.25
CA ALA A 43 -8.74 2.81 -3.82
C ALA A 43 -9.35 4.20 -3.57
N GLU A 44 -9.01 5.21 -4.36
CA GLU A 44 -9.57 6.56 -4.30
C GLU A 44 -11.10 6.55 -4.39
N ARG A 45 -11.65 5.94 -5.46
CA ARG A 45 -13.09 5.83 -5.65
C ARG A 45 -13.80 5.13 -4.49
N LYS A 46 -13.14 4.16 -3.87
CA LYS A 46 -13.69 3.38 -2.76
C LYS A 46 -13.59 4.12 -1.44
N ALA A 47 -12.50 4.83 -1.21
CA ALA A 47 -12.36 5.78 -0.11
C ALA A 47 -13.46 6.83 -0.15
N GLU A 48 -13.71 7.44 -1.32
CA GLU A 48 -14.82 8.37 -1.55
C GLU A 48 -16.18 7.70 -1.28
N GLN A 49 -16.43 6.52 -1.85
CA GLN A 49 -17.70 5.79 -1.71
C GLN A 49 -18.04 5.51 -0.24
N TYR A 50 -17.05 5.16 0.59
CA TYR A 50 -17.25 4.74 1.97
C TYR A 50 -16.85 5.81 3.01
N ASN A 51 -16.54 7.03 2.55
CA ASN A 51 -16.04 8.12 3.39
C ASN A 51 -14.86 7.70 4.29
N LEU A 52 -13.90 6.99 3.71
CA LEU A 52 -12.68 6.56 4.38
C LEU A 52 -11.50 7.43 3.97
N PRO A 53 -10.59 7.76 4.90
CA PRO A 53 -9.35 8.46 4.57
C PRO A 53 -8.40 7.57 3.76
N LEU A 54 -7.58 8.22 2.94
CA LEU A 54 -6.43 7.60 2.28
C LEU A 54 -5.15 7.91 3.05
N ILE A 55 -4.20 6.97 3.05
CA ILE A 55 -2.86 7.20 3.61
C ILE A 55 -1.82 6.77 2.59
N GLY A 56 -0.97 7.71 2.19
CA GLY A 56 0.23 7.45 1.41
C GLY A 56 1.34 6.85 2.25
N VAL A 57 1.82 5.67 1.86
CA VAL A 57 2.97 5.00 2.47
C VAL A 57 3.97 4.55 1.40
N SER A 58 5.24 4.53 1.79
CA SER A 58 6.33 4.24 0.86
C SER A 58 6.54 2.75 0.61
N ASP A 59 6.11 1.86 1.52
CA ASP A 59 6.38 0.41 1.51
C ASP A 59 7.77 0.07 0.93
N ALA A 60 8.77 0.80 1.41
CA ALA A 60 10.04 0.95 0.71
C ALA A 60 10.92 -0.27 0.99
N HIS A 61 11.27 -0.99 -0.08
CA HIS A 61 12.21 -2.12 -0.04
C HIS A 61 13.62 -1.70 -0.47
N LEU A 62 13.73 -0.54 -1.12
CA LEU A 62 14.96 0.11 -1.57
C LEU A 62 14.99 1.56 -1.07
N LEU A 63 16.19 2.07 -0.75
CA LEU A 63 16.36 3.46 -0.33
C LEU A 63 15.87 4.47 -1.40
N SER A 64 15.98 4.10 -2.68
CA SER A 64 15.48 4.91 -3.80
C SER A 64 13.96 5.07 -3.84
N GLN A 65 13.20 4.26 -3.10
CA GLN A 65 11.75 4.35 -2.97
C GLN A 65 11.33 5.25 -1.80
N PHE A 66 12.24 5.51 -0.87
CA PHE A 66 11.95 6.37 0.28
C PHE A 66 11.58 7.79 -0.18
N GLY A 67 10.49 8.33 0.35
CA GLY A 67 9.98 9.66 -0.01
C GLY A 67 9.27 9.75 -1.36
N SER A 68 9.06 8.63 -2.07
CA SER A 68 8.26 8.63 -3.32
C SER A 68 6.76 8.80 -3.05
N THR A 69 6.26 8.22 -1.96
CA THR A 69 4.91 8.43 -1.42
C THR A 69 4.97 8.49 0.09
N TYR A 70 4.37 9.52 0.67
CA TYR A 70 4.23 9.70 2.11
C TYR A 70 3.01 10.58 2.40
N SER A 71 2.67 10.71 3.68
CA SER A 71 1.55 11.55 4.13
C SER A 71 2.02 12.61 5.10
N PHE A 72 1.58 13.85 4.91
CA PHE A 72 1.54 14.83 5.98
C PHE A 72 0.26 14.60 6.79
N ILE A 73 0.41 14.50 8.11
CA ILE A 73 -0.69 14.28 9.03
C ILE A 73 -0.67 15.43 10.02
N ASP A 74 -1.77 16.19 10.09
CA ASP A 74 -1.92 17.29 11.02
C ASP A 74 -2.28 16.76 12.41
N ALA A 75 -1.26 16.48 13.21
CA ALA A 75 -1.37 15.89 14.53
C ALA A 75 -0.16 16.21 15.42
N GLU A 76 -0.34 16.07 16.72
CA GLU A 76 0.78 15.94 17.65
C GLU A 76 1.63 14.71 17.31
N LYS A 77 2.91 14.74 17.66
CA LYS A 77 3.87 13.65 17.42
C LYS A 77 3.70 12.49 18.42
N THR A 78 2.47 12.02 18.59
CA THR A 78 2.12 10.85 19.40
C THR A 78 1.31 9.85 18.57
N PRO A 79 1.46 8.53 18.79
CA PRO A 79 0.72 7.54 18.02
C PRO A 79 -0.80 7.74 18.05
N GLN A 80 -1.34 8.10 19.21
CA GLN A 80 -2.79 8.27 19.41
C GLN A 80 -3.32 9.50 18.66
N ALA A 81 -2.58 10.62 18.66
CA ALA A 81 -2.96 11.81 17.92
C ALA A 81 -2.92 11.55 16.41
N VAL A 82 -1.88 10.85 15.93
CA VAL A 82 -1.74 10.47 14.51
C VAL A 82 -2.90 9.59 14.05
N ILE A 83 -3.24 8.54 14.82
CA ILE A 83 -4.37 7.65 14.50
C ILE A 83 -5.69 8.44 14.46
N ARG A 84 -5.90 9.35 15.41
CA ARG A 84 -7.10 10.19 15.45
C ARG A 84 -7.19 11.10 14.22
N ALA A 85 -6.11 11.80 13.90
CA ALA A 85 -6.05 12.71 12.74
C ALA A 85 -6.28 11.97 11.41
N ILE A 86 -5.73 10.76 11.28
CA ILE A 86 -6.04 9.86 10.15
C ILE A 86 -7.54 9.62 10.05
N LYS A 87 -8.19 9.19 11.14
CA LYS A 87 -9.62 8.89 11.17
C LYS A 87 -10.50 10.12 10.89
N GLU A 88 -10.00 11.31 11.22
CA GLU A 88 -10.62 12.60 10.91
C GLU A 88 -10.30 13.12 9.49
N ASN A 89 -9.60 12.32 8.67
CA ASN A 89 -9.17 12.66 7.31
C ASN A 89 -8.28 13.92 7.23
N LYS A 90 -7.49 14.19 8.27
CA LYS A 90 -6.48 15.27 8.30
C LYS A 90 -5.16 14.79 7.68
N VAL A 91 -5.25 14.29 6.45
CA VAL A 91 -4.14 13.64 5.73
C VAL A 91 -3.96 14.28 4.36
N GLU A 92 -2.75 14.73 4.08
CA GLU A 92 -2.33 15.16 2.75
C GLU A 92 -1.32 14.16 2.19
N ILE A 93 -1.64 13.55 1.06
CA ILE A 93 -0.77 12.58 0.39
C ILE A 93 0.14 13.29 -0.58
N VAL A 94 1.45 13.15 -0.38
CA VAL A 94 2.47 13.57 -1.33
C VAL A 94 2.98 12.33 -2.05
N THR A 95 2.90 12.33 -3.37
CA THR A 95 3.27 11.16 -4.16
C THR A 95 3.86 11.51 -5.52
N ARG A 96 4.77 10.65 -6.02
CA ARG A 96 5.36 10.72 -7.35
C ARG A 96 5.35 9.32 -7.99
N PRO A 97 4.97 9.20 -9.27
CA PRO A 97 4.98 7.90 -9.94
C PRO A 97 6.41 7.37 -10.07
N LEU A 98 6.56 6.05 -9.96
CA LEU A 98 7.82 5.39 -10.24
C LEU A 98 8.22 5.56 -11.72
N LYS A 99 9.53 5.58 -11.96
CA LYS A 99 10.09 5.53 -13.32
C LYS A 99 9.98 4.11 -13.86
N LEU A 100 9.70 3.99 -15.16
CA LEU A 100 9.67 2.70 -15.86
C LEU A 100 11.10 2.22 -16.12
N THR A 101 11.73 1.68 -15.08
CA THR A 101 13.08 1.08 -15.15
C THR A 101 12.97 -0.43 -14.96
N TRP A 102 13.92 -1.19 -15.49
CA TRP A 102 13.98 -2.65 -15.31
C TRP A 102 13.97 -3.07 -13.83
N GLY A 103 14.65 -2.33 -12.95
CA GLY A 103 14.62 -2.56 -11.50
C GLY A 103 13.21 -2.43 -10.89
N ASN A 104 12.47 -1.38 -11.25
CA ASN A 104 11.11 -1.19 -10.74
C ASN A 104 10.14 -2.22 -11.31
N ILE A 105 10.29 -2.59 -12.59
CA ILE A 105 9.46 -3.63 -13.24
C ILE A 105 9.66 -4.98 -12.56
N THR A 106 10.93 -5.40 -12.38
CA THR A 106 11.28 -6.69 -11.75
C THR A 106 10.81 -6.76 -10.30
N LEU A 107 10.88 -5.67 -9.54
CA LEU A 107 10.34 -5.62 -8.19
C LEU A 107 8.81 -5.83 -8.19
N GLY A 108 8.10 -5.16 -9.09
CA GLY A 108 6.65 -5.35 -9.26
C GLY A 108 6.26 -6.80 -9.52
N LEU A 109 7.04 -7.49 -10.36
CA LEU A 109 6.87 -8.91 -10.69
C LEU A 109 7.17 -9.84 -9.50
N LYS A 110 8.19 -9.54 -8.69
CA LYS A 110 8.50 -10.32 -7.47
C LYS A 110 7.36 -10.29 -6.46
N HIS A 111 6.73 -9.12 -6.27
CA HIS A 111 5.57 -8.98 -5.37
C HIS A 111 4.29 -9.64 -5.91
N THR A 112 4.22 -9.91 -7.23
CA THR A 112 3.08 -10.61 -7.84
C THR A 112 3.15 -12.14 -7.69
N ILE A 113 4.35 -12.72 -7.48
CA ILE A 113 4.60 -14.17 -7.65
C ILE A 113 4.91 -14.94 -6.35
N SER A 114 5.19 -14.31 -5.22
CA SER A 114 5.39 -15.06 -3.95
C SER A 114 4.06 -15.37 -3.25
N PRO A 115 3.75 -16.64 -2.91
CA PRO A 115 4.66 -17.55 -2.20
C PRO A 115 4.74 -18.96 -2.82
N ILE A 116 5.78 -19.25 -3.61
CA ILE A 116 6.15 -20.63 -3.96
C ILE A 116 7.65 -20.75 -3.77
N LEU A 117 8.07 -20.89 -2.52
CA LEU A 117 9.29 -21.54 -2.05
C LEU A 117 9.24 -21.42 -0.53
N GLY A 118 8.47 -22.32 0.09
CA GLY A 118 8.65 -22.60 1.53
C GLY A 118 10.08 -23.09 1.77
N PRO A 119 10.57 -23.02 3.02
CA PRO A 119 11.89 -23.53 3.34
C PRO A 119 12.00 -24.98 2.88
N ARG A 120 13.06 -25.31 2.14
CA ARG A 120 13.43 -26.70 1.88
C ARG A 120 13.80 -27.29 3.24
N ASP A 121 12.96 -28.20 3.74
CA ASP A 121 13.39 -29.12 4.79
C ASP A 121 14.64 -29.84 4.28
N ASN A 122 15.78 -29.48 4.85
CA ASN A 122 16.97 -30.32 4.79
C ASN A 122 16.80 -31.45 5.82
N SER A 123 15.86 -32.35 5.55
CA SER A 123 15.85 -33.68 6.15
C SER A 123 16.29 -34.67 5.09
N SER A 124 17.60 -34.80 4.89
CA SER A 124 18.18 -36.01 4.31
C SER A 124 19.62 -36.23 4.76
N GLY A 125 19.79 -37.24 5.60
CA GLY A 125 20.89 -38.19 5.50
C GLY A 125 22.09 -37.98 6.41
N GLY A 126 22.30 -38.95 7.32
CA GLY A 126 23.60 -39.24 7.94
C GLY A 126 23.50 -39.55 9.41
#